data_AF-A0A3L7TR31-F1
#
_entry.id   AF-A0A3L7TR31-F1
#
_cell.length_a   1.000
_cell.length_b   1.000
_cell.length_c   1.000
_cell.angle_alpha   90.00
_cell.angle_beta   90.00
_cell.angle_gamma   90.00
#
_symmetry.space_group_name_H-M   'P 1'
#
loop_
_entity.id
_entity.type
_entity.pdbx_description
1 polymer ?
#
loop_
_entity_poly.entity_id
_entity_poly.type
_entity_poly.pdbx_seq_one_letter_code
_entity_poly.pdbx_strand_id
1 'polypeptide(L)' 'MQQKNRIIDEICEVNPSAQRGWLDMFSLDELEHYRAHLLTTLEPPSTTRWVRRGDVSAMAMRECA' A
#
# COMPACT_ATOMS: atom_id res chain seq x y z
N MET A 1 -14.88 0.72 19.56
CA MET A 1 -14.47 -0.38 18.67
C MET A 1 -14.92 -0.21 17.21
N GLN A 2 -16.05 0.45 16.91
CA GLN A 2 -16.51 0.62 15.51
C GLN A 2 -15.55 1.46 14.64
N GLN A 3 -14.91 2.50 15.21
CA GLN A 3 -13.98 3.36 14.49
C GLN A 3 -12.74 2.62 13.98
N LYS A 4 -12.17 1.73 14.80
CA LYS A 4 -10.99 0.92 14.43
C LYS A 4 -11.29 0.02 13.24
N ASN A 5 -12.39 -0.72 13.30
CA ASN A 5 -12.80 -1.61 12.21
C ASN A 5 -13.03 -0.84 10.90
N ARG A 6 -13.64 0.35 10.98
CA ARG A 6 -13.84 1.21 9.82
C ARG A 6 -12.51 1.62 9.16
N ILE A 7 -11.52 2.02 9.96
CA ILE A 7 -10.20 2.40 9.44
C ILE A 7 -9.48 1.20 8.81
N ILE A 8 -9.60 0.03 9.44
CA ILE A 8 -9.05 -1.23 8.89
C ILE A 8 -9.67 -1.54 7.53
N ASP A 9 -11.00 -1.40 7.40
CA ASP A 9 -11.70 -1.65 6.14
C ASP A 9 -11.24 -0.64 5.07
N GLU A 10 -11.13 0.65 5.41
CA GLU A 10 -10.61 1.68 4.49
C GLU A 10 -9.15 1.42 4.08
N ILE A 11 -8.30 0.93 5.00
CA ILE A 11 -6.92 0.51 4.69
C ILE A 11 -6.91 -0.68 3.74
N CYS A 12 -7.79 -1.67 3.94
CA CYS A 12 -7.87 -2.86 3.09
C CYS A 12 -8.44 -2.53 1.69
N GLU A 13 -9.34 -1.55 1.57
CA GLU A 13 -9.81 -1.04 0.27
C GLU A 13 -8.66 -0.41 -0.52
N VAL A 14 -7.79 0.33 0.16
CA VAL A 14 -6.63 1.00 -0.44
C VAL A 14 -5.46 0.04 -0.70
N ASN A 15 -5.22 -0.89 0.21
CA ASN A 15 -4.17 -1.90 0.15
C ASN A 15 -4.76 -3.31 0.36
N PRO A 16 -5.26 -3.96 -0.70
CA PRO A 16 -5.85 -5.30 -0.60
C PRO A 16 -4.86 -6.39 -0.20
N SER A 17 -3.55 -6.10 -0.18
CA SER A 17 -2.53 -7.02 0.33
C SER A 17 -2.39 -6.99 1.87
N ALA A 18 -2.95 -5.97 2.54
CA ALA A 18 -2.93 -5.86 3.98
C ALA A 18 -3.92 -6.85 4.62
N GLN A 19 -3.43 -7.68 5.54
CA GLN A 19 -4.26 -8.65 6.24
C GLN A 19 -4.98 -8.01 7.43
N ARG A 20 -6.30 -8.22 7.51
CA ARG A 20 -7.14 -7.69 8.59
C ARG A 20 -6.69 -8.09 9.99
N GLY A 21 -6.28 -9.35 10.16
CA GLY A 21 -5.77 -9.86 11.45
C GLY A 21 -4.43 -9.23 11.85
N TRP A 22 -3.61 -8.82 10.89
CA TRP A 22 -2.37 -8.08 11.15
C TRP A 22 -2.68 -6.63 11.59
N LEU A 23 -3.62 -5.97 10.91
CA LEU A 23 -4.08 -4.62 11.25
C LEU A 23 -4.76 -4.55 12.64
N ASP A 24 -5.41 -5.63 13.07
CA ASP A 24 -6.05 -5.67 14.39
C ASP A 24 -5.06 -5.67 15.56
N MET A 25 -3.78 -5.98 15.33
CA MET A 25 -2.78 -5.90 16.40
C MET A 25 -2.39 -4.45 16.77
N PHE A 26 -2.70 -3.48 15.91
CA PHE A 26 -2.30 -2.08 16.09
C PHE A 26 -3.36 -1.27 16.83
N SER A 27 -2.92 -0.19 17.46
CA SER A 27 -3.81 0.79 18.07
C SER A 27 -4.50 1.66 17.01
N LEU A 28 -5.54 2.38 17.43
CA LEU A 28 -6.30 3.25 16.51
C LEU A 28 -5.43 4.37 15.92
N ASP A 29 -4.57 4.97 16.74
CA ASP A 29 -3.67 6.07 16.34
C ASP A 29 -2.65 5.61 15.29
N GLU A 30 -2.07 4.42 15.47
CA GLU A 30 -1.16 3.82 14.50
C GLU A 30 -1.85 3.52 13.16
N LEU A 31 -3.11 3.06 13.21
CA LEU A 31 -3.91 2.81 12.01
C LEU A 31 -4.28 4.11 11.29
N GLU A 32 -4.59 5.18 12.03
CA GLU A 32 -4.83 6.52 11.46
C GLU A 32 -3.59 7.06 10.78
N HIS A 33 -2.42 6.93 11.41
CA HIS A 33 -1.15 7.34 10.85
C HIS A 33 -0.83 6.55 9.57
N TYR A 34 -1.02 5.22 9.60
CA TYR A 34 -0.78 4.36 8.45
C TYR A 34 -1.72 4.69 7.28
N ARG A 35 -3.01 4.94 7.56
CA ARG A 35 -4.00 5.37 6.57
C ARG A 35 -3.62 6.73 5.95
N ALA A 36 -3.21 7.70 6.76
CA ALA A 36 -2.77 9.01 6.26
C ALA A 36 -1.52 8.88 5.38
N HIS A 37 -0.58 8.01 5.77
CA HIS A 37 0.61 7.71 4.96
C HIS A 37 0.24 7.04 3.63
N LEU A 38 -0.66 6.05 3.64
CA LEU A 38 -1.15 5.42 2.41
C LEU A 38 -1.75 6.44 1.44
N LEU A 39 -2.65 7.31 1.93
CA LEU A 39 -3.31 8.32 1.12
C LEU A 39 -2.34 9.37 0.54
N THR A 40 -1.31 9.76 1.30
CA THR A 40 -0.28 10.70 0.83
C THR A 40 0.71 10.08 -0.14
N THR A 41 0.94 8.77 -0.07
CA THR A 41 1.88 8.05 -0.96
C THR A 41 1.22 7.56 -2.25
N LEU A 42 -0.11 7.70 -2.38
CA LEU A 42 -0.90 7.18 -3.51
C LEU A 42 -1.17 8.20 -4.64
N GLU A 43 -0.73 9.45 -4.53
CA GLU A 43 -0.73 10.39 -5.66
C GLU A 43 0.65 10.44 -6.37
N PRO A 44 0.75 10.33 -7.71
CA PRO A 44 -0.10 9.66 -8.69
C PRO A 44 0.55 8.35 -9.24
N PRO A 45 -0.25 7.50 -9.92
CA PRO A 45 0.23 6.31 -10.64
C PRO A 45 0.93 6.67 -11.95
N SER A 46 2.06 7.37 -11.87
CA SER A 46 3.00 7.52 -12.97
C SER A 46 4.35 6.91 -12.59
N THR A 47 4.60 5.73 -13.16
CA THR A 47 5.95 5.28 -13.53
C THR A 47 6.82 4.60 -12.48
N THR A 48 6.33 4.21 -11.29
CA THR A 48 7.16 3.34 -10.43
C THR A 48 6.35 2.20 -9.83
N ARG A 49 6.06 1.20 -10.68
CA ARG A 49 5.77 -0.16 -10.23
C ARG A 49 6.87 -0.52 -9.24
N TRP A 50 6.53 -0.74 -7.97
CA TRP A 50 7.47 -1.14 -6.93
C TRP A 50 8.11 -2.48 -7.33
N VAL A 51 9.22 -2.43 -8.08
CA VAL A 51 9.99 -3.60 -8.45
C VAL A 51 10.73 -4.05 -7.20
N ARG A 52 10.35 -5.20 -6.65
CA ARG A 52 11.13 -5.83 -5.59
C ARG A 52 12.54 -6.05 -6.11
N ARG A 53 13.56 -5.75 -5.29
CA ARG A 53 14.99 -5.75 -5.66
C ARG A 53 15.53 -7.11 -6.18
N GLY A 54 14.70 -8.16 -6.21
CA GLY A 54 15.02 -9.47 -6.77
C GLY A 54 14.24 -9.85 -8.04
N ASP A 55 13.32 -9.00 -8.54
CA ASP A 55 12.47 -9.28 -9.70
C ASP A 55 12.90 -8.49 -10.95
N VAL A 56 14.17 -8.08 -10.99
CA VAL A 56 14.77 -7.56 -12.22
C VAL A 56 15.21 -8.77 -13.05
N SER A 57 14.26 -9.38 -13.75
CA SER A 57 14.62 -10.16 -14.92
C SER A 57 15.31 -9.19 -15.88
N ALA A 58 16.62 -9.36 -16.03
CA ALA A 58 17.40 -8.64 -17.01
C ALA A 58 16.75 -8.84 -18.39
N MET A 59 16.71 -7.76 -19.18
CA MET A 59 16.29 -7.68 -20.59
C MET A 59 14.87 -7.15 -20.82
N ALA A 60 14.80 -5.85 -21.17
CA ALA A 60 14.19 -5.45 -22.44
C ALA A 60 14.89 -4.18 -22.94
N MET A 61 15.50 -4.35 -24.10
CA MET A 61 16.27 -3.40 -24.89
C MET A 61 15.42 -2.18 -25.26
N ARG A 62 16.00 -0.98 -25.19
CA ARG A 62 15.44 0.22 -25.83
C ARG A 62 15.60 0.05 -27.34
N GLU A 63 14.49 0.08 -28.06
CA GLU A 63 14.46 0.49 -29.46
C GLU A 63 13.42 1.61 -29.61
N CYS A 64 13.92 2.83 -29.75
CA CYS A 64 13.15 3.92 -30.34
C CYS A 64 13.35 3.80 -31.86
N ALA A 65 12.26 3.66 -32.60
CA ALA A 65 12.19 3.93 -34.03
C ALA A 65 11.27 5.13 -34.24
#